data_AF-A0A5B9QWH4-F1
#
_entry.id   AF-A0A5B9QWH4-F1
#
_cell.length_a   1.000
_cell.length_b   1.000
_cell.length_c   1.000
_cell.angle_alpha   90.00
_cell.angle_beta   90.00
_cell.angle_gamma   90.00
#
_symmetry.space_group_name_H-M   'P 1'
#
loop_
_entity.id
_entity.type
_entity.pdbx_description
1 polymer ?
#
loop_
_entity_poly.entity_id
_entity_poly.type
_entity_poly.pdbx_seq_one_letter_code
_entity_poly.pdbx_strand_id
1 'polypeptide(L)'
;MLAGDVTANFAAGVLTITGDGSGNGVEMIPGDNPGEYRVIGTDVNGAMTQVTGTGVFIEDPLTAVNVNLAGGSDTFTIRGLSVANQLAINGAVTITDPSGSNTFEVINARISGALTVNGGVDEDNVLIDGSRIIGATSLLLGVGDNSAMLVSGSILDGTLTYNGGAGEDSVFIVEAEIDGVVAIATDGGNDKVVFGMSTDPTVGGNININLGAGNDRAIIHDTDAKRRVNINGGAGNNIVDIEQSMIGVSVVGTVLQVTNALGHDTLSIRDTLISDDVVVNNGAAGQTFGSETDIVDSEIRGDFNLTGDGGVDMFNVTDTEIRNDVTLIFGNGESFVTFLRADLGDDLSITGGIHRDDVTLEATILEGDASISLLQGVDRLSLLAGTQLKGISTLSGGAGPDIDTFVRELAPDMVDIALLNLTQFETHLFVNN
;
A
#
# COMPACT_ATOMS: atom_id res chain seq x y z
N MET A 1 19.16 0.63 -35.14
CA MET A 1 19.11 2.10 -35.23
C MET A 1 20.52 2.61 -34.94
N LEU A 2 20.90 3.80 -35.41
CA LEU A 2 22.13 4.44 -34.96
C LEU A 2 21.85 5.06 -33.60
N ALA A 3 22.78 4.98 -32.64
CA ALA A 3 22.67 5.73 -31.39
C ALA A 3 22.64 7.22 -31.71
N GLY A 4 21.87 7.98 -30.93
CA GLY A 4 21.79 9.42 -31.09
C GLY A 4 22.99 10.17 -30.54
N ASP A 5 23.00 11.47 -30.79
CA ASP A 5 23.98 12.43 -30.30
C ASP A 5 23.42 13.22 -29.11
N VAL A 6 24.26 13.45 -28.10
CA VAL A 6 23.92 14.21 -26.90
C VAL A 6 24.86 15.39 -26.73
N THR A 7 24.31 16.53 -26.34
CA THR A 7 25.08 17.71 -25.95
C THR A 7 25.01 17.93 -24.44
N ALA A 8 26.14 17.89 -23.76
CA ALA A 8 26.29 18.25 -22.35
C ALA A 8 26.97 19.62 -22.23
N ASN A 9 26.28 20.59 -21.62
CA ASN A 9 26.78 21.95 -21.38
C ASN A 9 26.81 22.24 -19.89
N PHE A 10 27.95 22.69 -19.39
CA PHE A 10 28.09 23.12 -18.00
C PHE A 10 28.36 24.63 -17.94
N ALA A 11 27.50 25.36 -17.22
CA ALA A 11 27.63 26.80 -17.04
C ALA A 11 27.07 27.23 -15.70
N ALA A 12 27.83 28.06 -14.96
CA ALA A 12 27.42 28.63 -13.68
C ALA A 12 26.93 27.59 -12.65
N GLY A 13 27.57 26.42 -12.60
CA GLY A 13 27.21 25.33 -11.68
C GLY A 13 26.07 24.43 -12.18
N VAL A 14 25.46 24.74 -13.31
CA VAL A 14 24.34 23.95 -13.86
C VAL A 14 24.82 23.10 -15.03
N LEU A 15 24.62 21.79 -14.93
CA LEU A 15 24.77 20.86 -16.04
C LEU A 15 23.44 20.76 -16.80
N THR A 16 23.47 20.97 -18.11
CA THR A 16 22.34 20.75 -19.01
C THR A 16 22.72 19.70 -20.06
N ILE A 17 21.96 18.61 -20.12
CA ILE A 17 22.13 17.53 -21.10
C ILE A 17 20.94 17.56 -22.04
N THR A 18 21.19 17.57 -23.35
CA THR A 18 20.16 17.60 -24.39
C THR A 18 20.39 16.52 -25.43
N GLY A 19 19.40 15.66 -25.63
CA GLY A 19 19.39 14.62 -26.66
C GLY A 19 18.92 15.13 -28.02
N ASP A 20 19.00 14.26 -29.01
CA ASP A 20 18.64 14.54 -30.41
C ASP A 20 17.27 13.98 -30.83
N GLY A 21 16.54 13.36 -29.90
CA GLY A 21 15.27 12.69 -30.16
C GLY A 21 15.40 11.27 -30.73
N SER A 22 16.61 10.71 -30.74
CA SER A 22 16.85 9.27 -30.97
C SER A 22 17.22 8.60 -29.64
N GLY A 23 17.20 7.27 -29.59
CA GLY A 23 17.68 6.54 -28.41
C GLY A 23 19.12 6.92 -28.04
N ASN A 24 19.32 7.31 -26.78
CA ASN A 24 20.51 7.88 -26.17
C ASN A 24 20.81 7.13 -24.86
N GLY A 25 22.08 6.85 -24.62
CA GLY A 25 22.58 6.28 -23.38
C GLY A 25 23.62 7.21 -22.80
N VAL A 26 23.39 7.72 -21.60
CA VAL A 26 24.22 8.74 -20.97
C VAL A 26 24.44 8.38 -19.51
N GLU A 27 25.69 8.48 -19.07
CA GLU A 27 26.05 8.24 -17.68
C GLU A 27 26.87 9.41 -17.13
N MET A 28 26.49 9.86 -15.94
CA MET A 28 27.25 10.80 -15.13
C MET A 28 27.97 10.06 -14.00
N ILE A 29 29.31 10.12 -14.01
CA ILE A 29 30.18 9.43 -13.06
C ILE A 29 31.20 10.38 -12.41
N PRO A 30 31.83 10.01 -11.28
CA PRO A 30 32.99 10.71 -10.74
C PRO A 30 34.15 10.74 -11.73
N GLY A 31 34.88 11.85 -11.73
CA GLY A 31 36.11 12.03 -12.48
C GLY A 31 37.32 11.40 -11.79
N ASP A 32 38.51 11.72 -12.29
CA ASP A 32 39.76 11.16 -11.77
C ASP A 32 40.18 11.81 -10.44
N ASN A 33 39.75 13.06 -10.19
CA ASN A 33 40.02 13.77 -8.94
C ASN A 33 38.73 14.02 -8.12
N PRO A 34 38.84 14.18 -6.78
CA PRO A 34 37.70 14.55 -5.94
C PRO A 34 37.05 15.87 -6.38
N GLY A 35 35.72 15.85 -6.54
CA GLY A 35 34.94 17.01 -7.00
C GLY A 35 34.93 17.21 -8.51
N GLU A 36 35.56 16.31 -9.28
CA GLU A 36 35.36 16.23 -10.73
C GLU A 36 34.27 15.22 -11.06
N TYR A 37 33.52 15.50 -12.12
CA TYR A 37 32.55 14.58 -12.72
C TYR A 37 32.74 14.51 -14.22
N ARG A 38 32.28 13.40 -14.80
CA ARG A 38 32.32 13.14 -16.24
C ARG A 38 30.94 12.75 -16.73
N VAL A 39 30.57 13.25 -17.90
CA VAL A 39 29.41 12.79 -18.64
C VAL A 39 29.90 11.99 -19.83
N ILE A 40 29.52 10.73 -19.91
CA ILE A 40 29.93 9.81 -20.97
C ILE A 40 28.71 9.24 -21.69
N GLY A 41 28.88 8.88 -22.95
CA GLY A 41 27.88 8.12 -23.67
C GLY A 41 28.04 6.63 -23.40
N THR A 42 26.93 5.90 -23.38
CA THR A 42 26.87 4.45 -23.24
C THR A 42 26.27 3.81 -24.50
N ASP A 43 26.35 2.48 -24.57
CA ASP A 43 25.79 1.70 -25.67
C ASP A 43 24.27 1.59 -25.51
N VAL A 44 23.53 2.00 -26.54
CA VAL A 44 22.10 1.75 -26.69
C VAL A 44 21.88 0.95 -27.96
N ASN A 45 21.39 -0.28 -27.81
CA ASN A 45 21.06 -1.20 -28.92
C ASN A 45 22.23 -1.52 -29.87
N GLY A 46 23.46 -1.60 -29.35
CA GLY A 46 24.67 -1.95 -30.09
C GLY A 46 25.40 -0.76 -30.73
N ALA A 47 25.07 0.47 -30.33
CA ALA A 47 25.69 1.69 -30.82
C ALA A 47 25.99 2.66 -29.65
N MET A 48 27.17 3.27 -29.67
CA MET A 48 27.60 4.21 -28.63
C MET A 48 27.06 5.62 -28.89
N THR A 49 26.34 6.16 -27.91
CA THR A 49 25.91 7.57 -27.89
C THR A 49 27.14 8.47 -27.87
N GLN A 50 27.16 9.50 -28.71
CA GLN A 50 28.24 10.49 -28.69
C GLN A 50 27.85 11.65 -27.78
N VAL A 51 28.65 11.92 -26.74
CA VAL A 51 28.45 13.08 -25.87
C VAL A 51 29.46 14.17 -26.24
N THR A 52 28.95 15.35 -26.58
CA THR A 52 29.76 16.54 -26.92
C THR A 52 29.42 17.71 -26.02
N GLY A 53 30.19 18.81 -26.11
CA GLY A 53 29.91 20.06 -25.38
C GLY A 53 30.87 20.34 -24.22
N THR A 54 30.63 21.43 -23.48
CA THR A 54 31.52 21.89 -22.40
C THR A 54 31.34 21.14 -21.08
N GLY A 55 30.25 20.39 -20.93
CA GLY A 55 29.88 19.65 -19.72
C GLY A 55 30.35 18.20 -19.68
N VAL A 56 31.21 17.77 -20.61
CA VAL A 56 31.80 16.42 -20.60
C VAL A 56 32.71 16.22 -19.38
N PHE A 57 33.37 17.29 -18.94
CA PHE A 57 34.14 17.35 -17.71
C PHE A 57 33.62 18.50 -16.87
N ILE A 58 33.31 18.22 -15.61
CA ILE A 58 32.67 19.17 -14.70
C ILE A 58 33.55 19.25 -13.47
N GLU A 59 33.84 20.48 -13.03
CA GLU A 59 34.44 20.74 -11.73
C GLU A 59 33.36 21.29 -10.79
N ASP A 60 33.40 20.87 -9.53
CA ASP A 60 32.52 21.39 -8.48
C ASP A 60 32.55 22.94 -8.38
N PRO A 61 31.43 23.56 -7.96
CA PRO A 61 30.22 22.93 -7.47
C PRO A 61 29.18 22.64 -8.56
N LEU A 62 28.60 21.44 -8.53
CA LEU A 62 27.40 21.11 -9.31
C LEU A 62 26.14 21.50 -8.52
N THR A 63 25.51 22.59 -8.90
CA THR A 63 24.34 23.18 -8.21
C THR A 63 23.00 22.74 -8.82
N ALA A 64 22.97 22.23 -10.05
CA ALA A 64 21.79 21.58 -10.63
C ALA A 64 22.17 20.70 -11.83
N VAL A 65 21.32 19.72 -12.12
CA VAL A 65 21.37 18.89 -13.33
C VAL A 65 20.01 18.94 -14.03
N ASN A 66 20.00 19.34 -15.29
CA ASN A 66 18.82 19.34 -16.15
C ASN A 66 19.07 18.42 -17.34
N VAL A 67 18.23 17.41 -17.53
CA VAL A 67 18.32 16.45 -18.63
C VAL A 67 17.05 16.51 -19.45
N ASN A 68 17.18 16.65 -20.76
CA ASN A 68 16.09 16.55 -21.70
C ASN A 68 16.55 15.79 -22.94
N LEU A 69 16.15 14.53 -23.10
CA LEU A 69 16.61 13.70 -24.22
C LEU A 69 15.73 13.83 -25.48
N ALA A 70 14.67 14.67 -25.37
CA ALA A 70 13.74 15.07 -26.42
C ALA A 70 12.83 13.96 -26.98
N GLY A 71 13.15 12.69 -26.74
CA GLY A 71 12.38 11.50 -27.09
C GLY A 71 13.29 10.37 -27.57
N GLY A 72 12.73 9.17 -27.69
CA GLY A 72 13.51 7.97 -28.04
C GLY A 72 13.44 6.98 -26.89
N SER A 73 14.06 5.81 -27.03
CA SER A 73 14.22 4.91 -25.88
C SER A 73 15.57 5.18 -25.25
N ASP A 74 15.55 5.89 -24.14
CA ASP A 74 16.73 6.50 -23.55
C ASP A 74 17.16 5.84 -22.24
N THR A 75 18.43 6.01 -21.88
CA THR A 75 18.98 5.61 -20.60
C THR A 75 19.80 6.74 -20.03
N PHE A 76 19.45 7.21 -18.83
CA PHE A 76 20.24 8.19 -18.10
C PHE A 76 20.55 7.71 -16.68
N THR A 77 21.84 7.64 -16.36
CA THR A 77 22.32 7.16 -15.06
C THR A 77 23.16 8.24 -14.37
N ILE A 78 22.90 8.50 -13.09
CA ILE A 78 23.82 9.19 -12.17
C ILE A 78 24.41 8.12 -11.26
N ARG A 79 25.73 7.91 -11.31
CA ARG A 79 26.38 6.83 -10.57
C ARG A 79 27.56 7.33 -9.75
N GLY A 80 27.46 7.27 -8.42
CA GLY A 80 28.60 7.38 -7.52
C GLY A 80 29.40 6.08 -7.40
N LEU A 81 30.56 6.15 -6.75
CA LEU A 81 31.46 4.99 -6.61
C LEU A 81 30.89 3.94 -5.64
N SER A 82 30.27 4.38 -4.56
CA SER A 82 29.65 3.53 -3.54
C SER A 82 28.78 4.36 -2.60
N VAL A 83 27.97 3.70 -1.75
CA VAL A 83 27.15 4.35 -0.71
C VAL A 83 27.98 5.24 0.22
N ALA A 84 29.26 4.91 0.44
CA ALA A 84 30.18 5.69 1.27
C ALA A 84 30.85 6.85 0.50
N ASN A 85 30.90 6.77 -0.83
CA ASN A 85 31.55 7.73 -1.72
C ASN A 85 30.56 8.18 -2.81
N GLN A 86 29.53 8.90 -2.36
CA GLN A 86 28.43 9.30 -3.22
C GLN A 86 28.84 10.41 -4.20
N LEU A 87 28.26 10.42 -5.40
CA LEU A 87 28.33 11.55 -6.32
C LEU A 87 27.43 12.67 -5.78
N ALA A 88 28.00 13.85 -5.50
CA ALA A 88 27.27 14.93 -4.85
C ALA A 88 26.70 15.94 -5.86
N ILE A 89 25.40 16.22 -5.75
CA ILE A 89 24.70 17.30 -6.47
C ILE A 89 24.13 18.25 -5.41
N ASN A 90 24.59 19.50 -5.41
CA ASN A 90 24.28 20.47 -4.36
C ASN A 90 22.91 21.16 -4.54
N GLY A 91 22.19 20.86 -5.62
CA GLY A 91 20.81 21.31 -5.79
C GLY A 91 19.97 20.29 -6.54
N ALA A 92 19.04 20.76 -7.36
CA ALA A 92 18.00 19.93 -7.95
C ALA A 92 18.48 19.14 -9.17
N VAL A 93 17.85 17.99 -9.38
CA VAL A 93 17.98 17.17 -10.59
C VAL A 93 16.60 17.12 -11.25
N THR A 94 16.54 17.49 -12.52
CA THR A 94 15.33 17.36 -13.34
C THR A 94 15.67 16.59 -14.59
N ILE A 95 14.96 15.49 -14.81
CA ILE A 95 15.06 14.64 -15.98
C ILE A 95 13.71 14.67 -16.68
N THR A 96 13.70 14.91 -17.99
CA THR A 96 12.49 14.93 -18.80
C THR A 96 12.73 14.20 -20.09
N ASP A 97 11.85 13.25 -20.37
CA ASP A 97 11.77 12.55 -21.62
C ASP A 97 10.30 12.50 -22.01
N PRO A 98 9.89 13.02 -23.17
CA PRO A 98 8.46 13.09 -23.48
C PRO A 98 7.91 11.82 -24.15
N SER A 99 8.75 10.88 -24.59
CA SER A 99 8.31 9.71 -25.36
C SER A 99 9.35 8.60 -25.45
N GLY A 100 8.88 7.37 -25.62
CA GLY A 100 9.70 6.18 -25.82
C GLY A 100 10.05 5.50 -24.51
N SER A 101 10.45 4.23 -24.55
CA SER A 101 10.70 3.48 -23.31
C SER A 101 12.02 3.85 -22.65
N ASN A 102 11.99 4.55 -21.51
CA ASN A 102 13.20 5.11 -20.90
C ASN A 102 13.62 4.39 -19.61
N THR A 103 14.88 4.59 -19.22
CA THR A 103 15.44 4.08 -17.98
C THR A 103 16.25 5.17 -17.28
N PHE A 104 15.89 5.47 -16.03
CA PHE A 104 16.51 6.51 -15.22
C PHE A 104 17.06 5.90 -13.93
N GLU A 105 18.37 6.02 -13.72
CA GLU A 105 19.02 5.42 -12.56
C GLU A 105 19.73 6.47 -11.71
N VAL A 106 19.53 6.44 -10.40
CA VAL A 106 20.25 7.24 -9.40
C VAL A 106 20.90 6.29 -8.41
N ILE A 107 22.19 6.08 -8.58
CA ILE A 107 22.94 5.02 -7.90
C ILE A 107 24.06 5.63 -7.09
N ASN A 108 24.08 5.39 -5.78
CA ASN A 108 25.09 5.92 -4.87
C ASN A 108 25.28 7.44 -5.04
N ALA A 109 24.20 8.21 -5.16
CA ALA A 109 24.27 9.67 -5.33
C ALA A 109 23.70 10.40 -4.11
N ARG A 110 24.16 11.63 -3.89
CA ARG A 110 23.61 12.55 -2.89
C ARG A 110 23.06 13.78 -3.59
N ILE A 111 21.74 13.93 -3.62
CA ILE A 111 21.06 15.07 -4.21
C ILE A 111 20.54 15.97 -3.08
N SER A 112 21.08 17.18 -2.97
CA SER A 112 20.71 18.11 -1.90
C SER A 112 19.41 18.88 -2.19
N GLY A 113 19.00 18.96 -3.46
CA GLY A 113 17.72 19.51 -3.88
C GLY A 113 16.67 18.42 -4.15
N ALA A 114 15.64 18.80 -4.90
CA ALA A 114 14.61 17.87 -5.37
C ALA A 114 15.14 16.99 -6.50
N LEU A 115 14.63 15.76 -6.59
CA LEU A 115 14.72 14.91 -7.79
C LEU A 115 13.36 14.95 -8.49
N THR A 116 13.36 15.23 -9.79
CA THR A 116 12.17 15.17 -10.63
C THR A 116 12.47 14.37 -11.89
N VAL A 117 11.67 13.34 -12.14
CA VAL A 117 11.71 12.53 -13.36
C VAL A 117 10.36 12.65 -14.04
N ASN A 118 10.35 12.99 -15.33
CA ASN A 118 9.17 13.01 -16.17
C ASN A 118 9.41 12.09 -17.37
N GLY A 119 8.73 10.95 -17.43
CA GLY A 119 8.98 9.85 -18.39
C GLY A 119 8.17 9.92 -19.69
N GLY A 120 6.98 10.54 -19.62
CA GLY A 120 6.23 10.94 -20.80
C GLY A 120 5.18 9.92 -21.25
N VAL A 121 5.33 9.41 -22.47
CA VAL A 121 4.45 8.39 -23.04
C VAL A 121 5.32 7.17 -23.39
N ASP A 122 4.83 5.97 -23.14
CA ASP A 122 5.52 4.66 -23.18
C ASP A 122 6.06 4.19 -21.80
N GLU A 123 6.63 2.97 -21.76
CA GLU A 123 7.13 2.32 -20.53
C GLU A 123 8.40 2.97 -19.99
N ASP A 124 8.35 3.53 -18.78
CA ASP A 124 9.52 4.12 -18.12
C ASP A 124 9.92 3.36 -16.86
N ASN A 125 11.24 3.22 -16.68
CA ASN A 125 11.84 2.54 -15.52
C ASN A 125 12.68 3.52 -14.70
N VAL A 126 12.42 3.61 -13.40
CA VAL A 126 13.21 4.41 -12.45
C VAL A 126 13.82 3.54 -11.37
N LEU A 127 15.13 3.65 -11.15
CA LEU A 127 15.85 3.01 -10.06
C LEU A 127 16.54 4.04 -9.18
N ILE A 128 16.30 3.98 -7.87
CA ILE A 128 17.04 4.71 -6.83
C ILE A 128 17.70 3.68 -5.92
N ASP A 129 19.03 3.63 -5.96
CA ASP A 129 19.84 2.57 -5.33
C ASP A 129 20.96 3.17 -4.49
N GLY A 130 21.00 2.88 -3.19
CA GLY A 130 22.02 3.37 -2.26
C GLY A 130 22.19 4.91 -2.24
N SER A 131 21.14 5.64 -2.61
CA SER A 131 21.19 7.09 -2.82
C SER A 131 20.48 7.85 -1.72
N ARG A 132 20.92 9.10 -1.47
CA ARG A 132 20.27 10.02 -0.55
C ARG A 132 19.74 11.25 -1.27
N ILE A 133 18.45 11.52 -1.14
CA ILE A 133 17.78 12.68 -1.74
C ILE A 133 17.15 13.50 -0.62
N ILE A 134 17.61 14.75 -0.48
CA ILE A 134 17.21 15.61 0.64
C ILE A 134 15.92 16.37 0.32
N GLY A 135 15.75 16.80 -0.92
CA GLY A 135 14.51 17.42 -1.38
C GLY A 135 13.40 16.41 -1.64
N ALA A 136 12.26 16.91 -2.15
CA ALA A 136 11.19 16.05 -2.62
C ALA A 136 11.64 15.22 -3.84
N THR A 137 11.15 14.00 -3.93
CA THR A 137 11.32 13.10 -5.07
C THR A 137 9.98 12.99 -5.80
N SER A 138 9.94 13.38 -7.07
CA SER A 138 8.74 13.36 -7.91
C SER A 138 9.01 12.51 -9.16
N LEU A 139 8.32 11.39 -9.28
CA LEU A 139 8.37 10.48 -10.43
C LEU A 139 7.02 10.59 -11.15
N LEU A 140 7.01 11.25 -12.31
CA LEU A 140 5.81 11.50 -13.13
C LEU A 140 5.99 10.75 -14.45
N LEU A 141 5.62 9.47 -14.50
CA LEU A 141 6.01 8.59 -15.59
C LEU A 141 5.01 8.63 -16.75
N GLY A 142 3.74 8.92 -16.49
CA GLY A 142 2.82 9.45 -17.50
C GLY A 142 1.86 8.42 -18.07
N VAL A 143 2.08 7.88 -19.27
CA VAL A 143 1.21 6.83 -19.83
C VAL A 143 2.09 5.71 -20.33
N GLY A 144 1.80 4.48 -19.98
CA GLY A 144 2.63 3.31 -20.28
C GLY A 144 2.71 2.41 -19.05
N ASP A 145 3.29 1.23 -19.22
CA ASP A 145 3.51 0.30 -18.13
C ASP A 145 4.81 0.73 -17.42
N ASN A 146 4.74 1.42 -16.28
CA ASN A 146 5.93 2.02 -15.68
C ASN A 146 6.41 1.27 -14.44
N SER A 147 7.69 1.40 -14.13
CA SER A 147 8.29 0.81 -12.94
C SER A 147 9.12 1.82 -12.15
N ALA A 148 8.97 1.84 -10.82
CA ALA A 148 9.86 2.56 -9.92
C ALA A 148 10.34 1.65 -8.78
N MET A 149 11.63 1.67 -8.52
CA MET A 149 12.27 0.85 -7.51
C MET A 149 13.20 1.67 -6.61
N LEU A 150 12.98 1.62 -5.30
CA LEU A 150 13.87 2.18 -4.27
C LEU A 150 14.47 1.02 -3.48
N VAL A 151 15.81 0.93 -3.43
CA VAL A 151 16.54 -0.22 -2.86
C VAL A 151 17.81 0.16 -2.10
N SER A 152 18.38 -0.84 -1.42
CA SER A 152 19.74 -0.86 -0.88
C SER A 152 20.05 0.27 0.10
N GLY A 153 19.12 0.56 1.02
CA GLY A 153 19.31 1.61 2.01
C GLY A 153 19.14 3.02 1.46
N SER A 154 18.36 3.20 0.40
CA SER A 154 18.08 4.53 -0.14
C SER A 154 17.34 5.39 0.88
N ILE A 155 17.75 6.66 1.02
CA ILE A 155 17.21 7.60 2.02
C ILE A 155 16.58 8.79 1.29
N LEU A 156 15.28 9.00 1.52
CA LEU A 156 14.56 10.18 1.07
C LEU A 156 14.17 11.02 2.28
N ASP A 157 14.93 12.10 2.55
CA ASP A 157 14.60 13.03 3.65
C ASP A 157 13.30 13.83 3.35
N GLY A 158 12.88 13.86 2.07
CA GLY A 158 11.71 14.56 1.59
C GLY A 158 10.47 13.68 1.35
N THR A 159 9.46 14.25 0.69
CA THR A 159 8.28 13.53 0.21
C THR A 159 8.61 12.71 -1.03
N LEU A 160 8.08 11.51 -1.14
CA LEU A 160 8.04 10.72 -2.38
C LEU A 160 6.66 10.87 -3.03
N THR A 161 6.64 11.29 -4.29
CA THR A 161 5.45 11.29 -5.14
C THR A 161 5.73 10.45 -6.37
N TYR A 162 4.90 9.45 -6.60
CA TYR A 162 4.86 8.64 -7.81
C TYR A 162 3.50 8.82 -8.48
N ASN A 163 3.51 9.14 -9.78
CA ASN A 163 2.36 9.08 -10.66
C ASN A 163 2.77 8.30 -11.90
N GLY A 164 2.31 7.06 -12.01
CA GLY A 164 2.56 6.21 -13.18
C GLY A 164 1.58 6.49 -14.32
N GLY A 165 0.34 6.83 -13.97
CA GLY A 165 -0.71 7.25 -14.89
C GLY A 165 -1.39 6.05 -15.54
N ALA A 166 -1.75 6.09 -16.82
CA ALA A 166 -2.49 4.95 -17.39
C ALA A 166 -1.53 3.86 -17.92
N GLY A 167 -1.71 2.61 -17.51
CA GLY A 167 -0.90 1.45 -17.90
C GLY A 167 -0.70 0.50 -16.71
N GLU A 168 -0.09 -0.66 -16.90
CA GLU A 168 0.23 -1.58 -15.79
C GLU A 168 1.50 -1.10 -15.06
N ASP A 169 1.32 -0.43 -13.93
CA ASP A 169 2.41 0.17 -13.18
C ASP A 169 2.92 -0.72 -12.04
N SER A 170 4.19 -0.56 -11.69
CA SER A 170 4.82 -1.27 -10.58
C SER A 170 5.69 -0.35 -9.72
N VAL A 171 5.46 -0.34 -8.42
CA VAL A 171 6.25 0.44 -7.45
C VAL A 171 6.79 -0.48 -6.36
N PHE A 172 8.11 -0.52 -6.21
CA PHE A 172 8.80 -1.31 -5.20
C PHE A 172 9.61 -0.40 -4.27
N ILE A 173 9.30 -0.44 -2.97
CA ILE A 173 10.03 0.27 -1.93
C ILE A 173 10.57 -0.76 -0.96
N VAL A 174 11.86 -1.05 -1.08
CA VAL A 174 12.55 -2.14 -0.35
C VAL A 174 13.78 -1.54 0.33
N GLU A 175 14.00 -1.80 1.61
CA GLU A 175 15.17 -1.27 2.33
C GLU A 175 15.33 0.26 2.25
N ALA A 176 14.22 1.01 2.24
CA ALA A 176 14.27 2.46 2.11
C ALA A 176 13.84 3.16 3.40
N GLU A 177 14.46 4.30 3.70
CA GLU A 177 14.04 5.24 4.74
C GLU A 177 13.44 6.47 4.05
N ILE A 178 12.18 6.76 4.31
CA ILE A 178 11.47 7.93 3.76
C ILE A 178 10.93 8.75 4.91
N ASP A 179 11.54 9.90 5.20
CA ASP A 179 11.13 10.77 6.31
C ASP A 179 9.77 11.44 6.03
N GLY A 180 9.51 11.78 4.77
CA GLY A 180 8.32 12.50 4.34
C GLY A 180 7.11 11.62 4.05
N VAL A 181 6.10 12.23 3.45
CA VAL A 181 4.91 11.53 2.95
C VAL A 181 5.28 10.70 1.73
N VAL A 182 4.67 9.52 1.60
CA VAL A 182 4.65 8.73 0.36
C VAL A 182 3.27 8.88 -0.27
N ALA A 183 3.23 9.31 -1.52
CA ALA A 183 2.02 9.39 -2.33
C ALA A 183 2.25 8.65 -3.65
N ILE A 184 1.52 7.56 -3.86
CA ILE A 184 1.59 6.70 -5.04
C ILE A 184 0.22 6.73 -5.72
N ALA A 185 0.20 7.12 -6.99
CA ALA A 185 -0.98 7.03 -7.85
C ALA A 185 -0.61 6.25 -9.12
N THR A 186 -1.31 5.16 -9.40
CA THR A 186 -1.13 4.33 -10.61
C THR A 186 -2.32 4.44 -11.56
N ASP A 187 -3.30 5.29 -11.25
CA ASP A 187 -4.47 5.69 -12.05
C ASP A 187 -5.29 4.57 -12.73
N GLY A 188 -4.80 3.84 -13.72
CA GLY A 188 -5.56 2.70 -14.24
C GLY A 188 -4.71 1.72 -15.02
N GLY A 189 -4.95 0.43 -14.83
CA GLY A 189 -3.98 -0.62 -15.10
C GLY A 189 -4.27 -1.84 -14.27
N ASN A 190 -3.45 -2.88 -14.32
CA ASN A 190 -3.41 -3.87 -13.24
C ASN A 190 -2.12 -3.63 -12.47
N ASP A 191 -2.20 -2.82 -11.44
CA ASP A 191 -1.04 -2.19 -10.83
C ASP A 191 -0.52 -2.96 -9.64
N LYS A 192 0.74 -2.74 -9.31
CA LYS A 192 1.39 -3.40 -8.19
C LYS A 192 2.21 -2.43 -7.37
N VAL A 193 1.85 -2.27 -6.11
CA VAL A 193 2.62 -1.49 -5.12
C VAL A 193 3.10 -2.42 -4.03
N VAL A 194 4.41 -2.44 -3.77
CA VAL A 194 5.05 -3.31 -2.77
C VAL A 194 5.95 -2.50 -1.86
N PHE A 195 5.69 -2.57 -0.57
CA PHE A 195 6.60 -2.15 0.49
C PHE A 195 7.16 -3.39 1.17
N GLY A 196 8.48 -3.44 1.29
CA GLY A 196 9.20 -4.52 1.94
C GLY A 196 9.10 -5.87 1.23
N MET A 197 10.05 -6.75 1.53
CA MET A 197 10.11 -8.14 1.05
C MET A 197 10.99 -9.01 1.95
N SER A 198 12.09 -8.46 2.45
CA SER A 198 13.07 -9.18 3.29
C SER A 198 13.64 -8.33 4.43
N THR A 199 13.33 -7.04 4.42
CA THR A 199 14.01 -5.99 5.18
C THR A 199 13.13 -4.76 5.17
N ASP A 200 13.10 -4.10 6.32
CA ASP A 200 11.99 -3.23 6.69
C ASP A 200 12.15 -1.82 6.11
N PRO A 201 11.29 -1.35 5.18
CA PRO A 201 11.23 0.06 4.88
C PRO A 201 10.63 0.82 6.07
N THR A 202 11.18 2.00 6.34
CA THR A 202 10.65 2.92 7.35
C THR A 202 10.06 4.15 6.67
N VAL A 203 8.80 4.47 6.96
CA VAL A 203 8.14 5.68 6.46
C VAL A 203 7.74 6.58 7.62
N GLY A 204 8.40 7.73 7.75
CA GLY A 204 8.16 8.74 8.78
C GLY A 204 6.86 9.52 8.57
N GLY A 205 6.44 9.71 7.32
CA GLY A 205 5.19 10.35 6.95
C GLY A 205 3.99 9.41 6.83
N ASN A 206 2.91 9.89 6.21
CA ASN A 206 1.79 9.04 5.82
C ASN A 206 2.15 8.27 4.54
N ILE A 207 1.60 7.08 4.38
CA ILE A 207 1.57 6.33 3.11
C ILE A 207 0.18 6.53 2.50
N ASN A 208 0.10 7.03 1.28
CA ASN A 208 -1.14 7.15 0.52
C ASN A 208 -0.97 6.44 -0.82
N ILE A 209 -1.76 5.40 -1.06
CA ILE A 209 -1.75 4.60 -2.28
C ILE A 209 -3.12 4.74 -2.94
N ASN A 210 -3.13 5.13 -4.21
CA ASN A 210 -4.33 5.18 -5.04
C ASN A 210 -4.08 4.33 -6.29
N LEU A 211 -4.66 3.13 -6.30
CA LEU A 211 -4.46 2.16 -7.38
C LEU A 211 -5.33 2.47 -8.61
N GLY A 212 -6.52 3.05 -8.37
CA GLY A 212 -7.32 3.61 -9.45
C GLY A 212 -8.25 2.59 -10.09
N ALA A 213 -8.08 2.22 -11.36
CA ALA A 213 -8.99 1.29 -12.02
C ALA A 213 -8.27 0.08 -12.63
N GLY A 214 -8.63 -1.11 -12.16
CA GLY A 214 -8.29 -2.42 -12.68
C GLY A 214 -8.07 -3.43 -11.54
N ASN A 215 -7.38 -4.53 -11.78
CA ASN A 215 -7.20 -5.55 -10.75
C ASN A 215 -5.84 -5.37 -10.09
N ASP A 216 -5.83 -4.53 -9.05
CA ASP A 216 -4.58 -4.02 -8.51
C ASP A 216 -4.14 -4.79 -7.26
N ARG A 217 -2.87 -4.63 -6.91
CA ARG A 217 -2.30 -5.24 -5.71
C ARG A 217 -1.46 -4.25 -4.91
N ALA A 218 -1.84 -4.01 -3.66
CA ALA A 218 -1.02 -3.33 -2.67
C ALA A 218 -0.52 -4.33 -1.63
N ILE A 219 0.79 -4.40 -1.43
CA ILE A 219 1.45 -5.24 -0.42
C ILE A 219 2.24 -4.35 0.52
N ILE A 220 1.94 -4.41 1.81
CA ILE A 220 2.71 -3.77 2.87
C ILE A 220 3.29 -4.89 3.74
N HIS A 221 4.56 -5.22 3.53
CA HIS A 221 5.26 -6.30 4.22
C HIS A 221 6.43 -5.73 5.01
N ASP A 222 6.67 -6.23 6.24
CA ASP A 222 7.78 -5.80 7.10
C ASP A 222 7.94 -4.28 7.21
N THR A 223 6.85 -3.50 7.18
CA THR A 223 6.95 -2.04 7.04
C THR A 223 6.69 -1.35 8.36
N ASP A 224 7.58 -0.42 8.72
CA ASP A 224 7.39 0.47 9.88
C ASP A 224 6.82 1.81 9.41
N ALA A 225 5.49 1.87 9.32
CA ALA A 225 4.74 3.06 8.95
C ALA A 225 4.44 3.89 10.21
N LYS A 226 5.22 4.95 10.45
CA LYS A 226 5.13 5.76 11.68
C LYS A 226 3.80 6.49 11.85
N ARG A 227 3.11 6.75 10.73
CA ARG A 227 1.84 7.48 10.71
C ARG A 227 0.76 6.66 9.99
N ARG A 228 -0.12 7.33 9.27
CA ARG A 228 -1.30 6.71 8.65
C ARG A 228 -0.94 6.01 7.35
N VAL A 229 -1.62 4.91 7.08
CA VAL A 229 -1.64 4.19 5.80
C VAL A 229 -3.05 4.31 5.23
N ASN A 230 -3.17 4.94 4.07
CA ASN A 230 -4.41 5.06 3.33
C ASN A 230 -4.24 4.35 1.98
N ILE A 231 -5.06 3.33 1.72
CA ILE A 231 -5.07 2.57 0.48
C ILE A 231 -6.44 2.71 -0.15
N ASN A 232 -6.47 3.30 -1.36
CA ASN A 232 -7.64 3.30 -2.21
C ASN A 232 -7.41 2.29 -3.35
N GLY A 233 -8.05 1.13 -3.26
CA GLY A 233 -8.00 0.12 -4.32
C GLY A 233 -8.74 0.57 -5.57
N GLY A 234 -9.71 1.47 -5.43
CA GLY A 234 -10.50 1.94 -6.57
C GLY A 234 -11.34 0.81 -7.19
N ALA A 235 -11.58 0.83 -8.50
CA ALA A 235 -12.49 -0.11 -9.16
C ALA A 235 -11.74 -1.30 -9.77
N GLY A 236 -12.35 -2.47 -9.76
CA GLY A 236 -11.80 -3.77 -10.18
C GLY A 236 -11.55 -4.68 -8.97
N ASN A 237 -11.00 -5.87 -9.18
CA ASN A 237 -10.81 -6.85 -8.11
C ASN A 237 -9.44 -6.65 -7.45
N ASN A 238 -9.40 -5.92 -6.33
CA ASN A 238 -8.14 -5.52 -5.72
C ASN A 238 -7.69 -6.47 -4.61
N ILE A 239 -6.38 -6.60 -4.44
CA ILE A 239 -5.78 -7.35 -3.35
C ILE A 239 -4.95 -6.40 -2.49
N VAL A 240 -5.33 -6.25 -1.23
CA VAL A 240 -4.55 -5.53 -0.22
C VAL A 240 -4.04 -6.55 0.79
N ASP A 241 -2.71 -6.69 0.89
CA ASP A 241 -2.07 -7.62 1.82
C ASP A 241 -1.14 -6.83 2.75
N ILE A 242 -1.37 -6.93 4.05
CA ILE A 242 -0.60 -6.26 5.10
C ILE A 242 -0.06 -7.34 6.02
N GLU A 243 1.26 -7.49 6.07
CA GLU A 243 1.92 -8.57 6.80
C GLU A 243 3.13 -8.06 7.57
N GLN A 244 3.33 -8.58 8.79
CA GLN A 244 4.54 -8.36 9.60
C GLN A 244 4.88 -6.88 9.80
N SER A 245 3.88 -6.02 9.83
CA SER A 245 4.06 -4.56 9.79
C SER A 245 3.70 -3.88 11.12
N MET A 246 4.24 -2.68 11.32
CA MET A 246 3.84 -1.79 12.42
C MET A 246 3.26 -0.51 11.83
N ILE A 247 1.99 -0.23 12.11
CA ILE A 247 1.28 0.92 11.55
C ILE A 247 0.82 1.86 12.65
N GLY A 248 1.08 3.16 12.47
CA GLY A 248 0.46 4.22 13.24
C GLY A 248 1.13 4.62 14.55
N VAL A 249 2.31 4.06 14.88
CA VAL A 249 2.97 4.17 16.19
C VAL A 249 3.05 5.60 16.78
N SER A 250 3.00 6.65 15.96
CA SER A 250 3.12 8.06 16.37
C SER A 250 1.85 8.93 16.19
N VAL A 251 0.68 8.34 15.96
CA VAL A 251 -0.57 9.07 15.69
C VAL A 251 -1.77 8.45 16.40
N VAL A 252 -2.83 9.24 16.59
CA VAL A 252 -4.12 8.81 17.18
C VAL A 252 -5.25 8.98 16.16
N GLY A 253 -6.32 8.19 16.32
CA GLY A 253 -7.48 8.05 15.44
C GLY A 253 -7.23 7.02 14.33
N THR A 254 -7.98 7.08 13.23
CA THR A 254 -7.77 6.17 12.09
C THR A 254 -6.32 6.19 11.58
N VAL A 255 -5.65 5.05 11.68
CA VAL A 255 -4.27 4.84 11.24
C VAL A 255 -4.15 3.93 10.04
N LEU A 256 -5.08 3.00 9.86
CA LEU A 256 -5.20 2.23 8.63
C LEU A 256 -6.58 2.49 8.03
N GLN A 257 -6.60 2.97 6.79
CA GLN A 257 -7.82 3.08 6.00
C GLN A 257 -7.64 2.33 4.68
N VAL A 258 -8.52 1.37 4.43
CA VAL A 258 -8.63 0.68 3.13
C VAL A 258 -10.00 1.01 2.54
N THR A 259 -10.01 1.50 1.31
CA THR A 259 -11.25 1.84 0.59
C THR A 259 -11.19 1.23 -0.80
N ASN A 260 -12.10 0.33 -1.07
CA ASN A 260 -12.29 -0.28 -2.38
C ASN A 260 -13.61 0.22 -3.00
N ALA A 261 -13.68 0.25 -4.33
CA ALA A 261 -14.87 0.68 -5.05
C ALA A 261 -15.64 -0.52 -5.63
N LEU A 262 -15.75 -0.64 -6.95
CA LEU A 262 -16.52 -1.71 -7.57
C LEU A 262 -15.65 -2.94 -7.79
N GLY A 263 -15.93 -4.08 -7.20
CA GLY A 263 -15.20 -5.32 -7.51
C GLY A 263 -15.32 -6.38 -6.44
N HIS A 264 -14.67 -7.51 -6.66
CA HIS A 264 -14.44 -8.51 -5.62
C HIS A 264 -13.07 -8.28 -5.01
N ASP A 265 -13.05 -7.55 -3.90
CA ASP A 265 -11.82 -7.11 -3.24
C ASP A 265 -11.42 -8.06 -2.11
N THR A 266 -10.13 -8.25 -1.93
CA THR A 266 -9.55 -9.05 -0.84
C THR A 266 -8.65 -8.19 0.02
N LEU A 267 -8.89 -8.18 1.33
CA LEU A 267 -8.02 -7.60 2.34
C LEU A 267 -7.48 -8.71 3.25
N SER A 268 -6.17 -8.76 3.45
CA SER A 268 -5.50 -9.66 4.38
C SER A 268 -4.63 -8.83 5.33
N ILE A 269 -4.80 -9.02 6.64
CA ILE A 269 -3.96 -8.44 7.70
C ILE A 269 -3.40 -9.60 8.52
N ARG A 270 -2.08 -9.79 8.51
CA ARG A 270 -1.40 -10.91 9.18
C ARG A 270 -0.22 -10.44 10.01
N ASP A 271 -0.01 -11.02 11.20
CA ASP A 271 1.16 -10.75 12.04
C ASP A 271 1.45 -9.24 12.25
N THR A 272 0.40 -8.41 12.28
CA THR A 272 0.54 -6.95 12.18
C THR A 272 0.11 -6.27 13.47
N LEU A 273 0.88 -5.27 13.88
CA LEU A 273 0.51 -4.36 14.97
C LEU A 273 -0.03 -3.05 14.38
N ILE A 274 -1.30 -2.76 14.66
CA ILE A 274 -1.95 -1.50 14.31
C ILE A 274 -2.24 -0.72 15.59
N SER A 275 -1.64 0.46 15.71
CA SER A 275 -1.59 1.19 16.97
C SER A 275 -2.90 1.84 17.40
N ASP A 276 -3.87 1.95 16.51
CA ASP A 276 -5.14 2.66 16.71
C ASP A 276 -6.18 2.21 15.66
N ASP A 277 -7.20 3.02 15.36
CA ASP A 277 -8.34 2.58 14.55
C ASP A 277 -8.02 2.11 13.12
N VAL A 278 -8.78 1.11 12.70
CA VAL A 278 -8.84 0.56 11.35
C VAL A 278 -10.22 0.83 10.75
N VAL A 279 -10.23 1.32 9.51
CA VAL A 279 -11.46 1.52 8.73
C VAL A 279 -11.32 0.81 7.38
N VAL A 280 -12.25 -0.09 7.09
CA VAL A 280 -12.35 -0.83 5.83
C VAL A 280 -13.68 -0.52 5.18
N ASN A 281 -13.64 -0.01 3.95
CA ASN A 281 -14.84 0.18 3.12
C ASN A 281 -14.68 -0.67 1.87
N ASN A 282 -15.33 -1.83 1.85
CA ASN A 282 -15.29 -2.76 0.74
C ASN A 282 -16.46 -2.51 -0.21
N GLY A 283 -16.38 -1.42 -0.97
CA GLY A 283 -17.32 -1.11 -2.03
C GLY A 283 -18.56 -0.32 -1.62
N ALA A 284 -19.43 -0.10 -2.62
CA ALA A 284 -20.64 0.72 -2.48
C ALA A 284 -21.89 -0.15 -2.27
N ALA A 285 -22.81 0.30 -1.42
CA ALA A 285 -24.08 -0.37 -1.21
C ALA A 285 -24.82 -0.63 -2.54
N GLY A 286 -25.19 -1.90 -2.78
CA GLY A 286 -25.96 -2.34 -3.96
C GLY A 286 -25.13 -2.94 -5.10
N GLN A 287 -23.82 -3.14 -4.90
CA GLN A 287 -23.06 -4.04 -5.77
C GLN A 287 -23.48 -5.50 -5.60
N THR A 288 -23.16 -6.34 -6.58
CA THR A 288 -23.40 -7.80 -6.54
C THR A 288 -22.11 -8.60 -6.39
N PHE A 289 -20.96 -7.95 -6.56
CA PHE A 289 -19.68 -8.50 -6.15
C PHE A 289 -19.63 -8.42 -4.64
N GLY A 290 -18.98 -9.37 -3.98
CA GLY A 290 -18.73 -9.27 -2.54
C GLY A 290 -17.23 -9.27 -2.28
N SER A 291 -16.84 -9.15 -1.02
CA SER A 291 -15.44 -8.97 -0.66
C SER A 291 -14.97 -9.95 0.42
N GLU A 292 -13.67 -10.20 0.48
CA GLU A 292 -13.04 -11.04 1.51
C GLU A 292 -12.15 -10.18 2.40
N THR A 293 -12.26 -10.34 3.71
CA THR A 293 -11.40 -9.68 4.68
C THR A 293 -10.97 -10.68 5.75
N ASP A 294 -9.67 -10.96 5.80
CA ASP A 294 -9.06 -11.87 6.75
C ASP A 294 -8.10 -11.10 7.67
N ILE A 295 -8.23 -11.34 8.97
CA ILE A 295 -7.32 -10.81 10.00
C ILE A 295 -6.81 -11.99 10.82
N VAL A 296 -5.49 -12.19 10.84
CA VAL A 296 -4.85 -13.35 11.47
C VAL A 296 -3.66 -12.91 12.32
N ASP A 297 -3.52 -13.48 13.51
CA ASP A 297 -2.34 -13.30 14.39
C ASP A 297 -1.96 -11.82 14.60
N SER A 298 -2.94 -10.92 14.70
CA SER A 298 -2.71 -9.46 14.71
C SER A 298 -3.16 -8.79 16.02
N GLU A 299 -2.64 -7.59 16.27
CA GLU A 299 -3.05 -6.72 17.40
C GLU A 299 -3.55 -5.38 16.85
N ILE A 300 -4.83 -5.07 17.05
CA ILE A 300 -5.45 -3.78 16.71
C ILE A 300 -5.83 -3.09 18.01
N ARG A 301 -5.22 -1.94 18.29
CA ARG A 301 -5.39 -1.24 19.57
C ARG A 301 -6.54 -0.25 19.62
N GLY A 302 -7.05 0.17 18.46
CA GLY A 302 -8.18 1.07 18.34
C GLY A 302 -9.45 0.34 17.91
N ASP A 303 -10.38 1.09 17.33
CA ASP A 303 -11.65 0.57 16.82
C ASP A 303 -11.42 -0.15 15.48
N PHE A 304 -12.18 -1.21 15.22
CA PHE A 304 -12.24 -1.85 13.91
C PHE A 304 -13.61 -1.62 13.27
N ASN A 305 -13.63 -0.88 12.16
CA ASN A 305 -14.85 -0.58 11.42
C ASN A 305 -14.77 -1.18 10.02
N LEU A 306 -15.74 -2.02 9.66
CA LEU A 306 -15.90 -2.56 8.30
C LEU A 306 -17.29 -2.25 7.76
N THR A 307 -17.33 -1.74 6.53
CA THR A 307 -18.53 -1.65 5.72
C THR A 307 -18.38 -2.54 4.50
N GLY A 308 -19.25 -3.55 4.37
CA GLY A 308 -19.36 -4.41 3.19
C GLY A 308 -20.26 -3.79 2.11
N ASP A 309 -20.43 -4.51 1.00
CA ASP A 309 -21.28 -4.08 -0.11
C ASP A 309 -22.56 -4.92 -0.22
N GLY A 310 -23.16 -4.98 -1.41
CA GLY A 310 -24.40 -5.73 -1.63
C GLY A 310 -24.21 -7.17 -2.10
N GLY A 311 -22.98 -7.67 -2.22
CA GLY A 311 -22.69 -9.03 -2.69
C GLY A 311 -22.40 -10.01 -1.57
N VAL A 312 -21.53 -10.98 -1.85
CA VAL A 312 -21.18 -12.03 -0.88
C VAL A 312 -19.94 -11.64 -0.09
N ASP A 313 -20.13 -11.14 1.13
CA ASP A 313 -19.04 -10.68 1.98
C ASP A 313 -18.55 -11.78 2.92
N MET A 314 -17.24 -11.95 3.02
CA MET A 314 -16.56 -12.85 3.94
C MET A 314 -15.66 -12.03 4.88
N PHE A 315 -15.86 -12.18 6.17
CA PHE A 315 -15.05 -11.53 7.20
C PHE A 315 -14.59 -12.56 8.22
N ASN A 316 -13.28 -12.81 8.29
CA ASN A 316 -12.69 -13.77 9.22
C ASN A 316 -11.66 -13.09 10.12
N VAL A 317 -11.74 -13.36 11.42
CA VAL A 317 -10.77 -12.94 12.43
C VAL A 317 -10.30 -14.16 13.19
N THR A 318 -9.01 -14.47 13.12
CA THR A 318 -8.40 -15.64 13.77
C THR A 318 -7.22 -15.24 14.65
N ASP A 319 -7.15 -15.75 15.87
CA ASP A 319 -6.00 -15.54 16.78
C ASP A 319 -5.59 -14.07 16.93
N THR A 320 -6.56 -13.15 16.94
CA THR A 320 -6.35 -11.70 16.87
C THR A 320 -6.94 -11.01 18.09
N GLU A 321 -6.24 -9.97 18.58
CA GLU A 321 -6.70 -9.06 19.64
C GLU A 321 -7.18 -7.74 19.00
N ILE A 322 -8.43 -7.34 19.27
CA ILE A 322 -8.97 -6.02 18.94
C ILE A 322 -9.42 -5.37 20.25
N ARG A 323 -8.75 -4.29 20.68
CA ARG A 323 -8.90 -3.77 22.05
C ARG A 323 -10.14 -2.91 22.31
N ASN A 324 -10.66 -2.24 21.28
CA ASN A 324 -11.85 -1.41 21.41
C ASN A 324 -13.02 -2.04 20.64
N ASP A 325 -13.88 -1.18 20.08
CA ASP A 325 -15.11 -1.57 19.43
C ASP A 325 -14.84 -2.24 18.08
N VAL A 326 -15.65 -3.26 17.78
CA VAL A 326 -15.76 -3.85 16.45
C VAL A 326 -17.13 -3.52 15.88
N THR A 327 -17.16 -2.79 14.78
CA THR A 327 -18.40 -2.47 14.05
C THR A 327 -18.34 -3.04 12.63
N LEU A 328 -19.24 -3.98 12.34
CA LEU A 328 -19.42 -4.57 11.02
C LEU A 328 -20.80 -4.19 10.48
N ILE A 329 -20.83 -3.55 9.31
CA ILE A 329 -22.06 -3.17 8.61
C ILE A 329 -22.02 -3.77 7.22
N PHE A 330 -22.84 -4.78 6.97
CA PHE A 330 -22.96 -5.38 5.66
C PHE A 330 -24.10 -4.72 4.88
N GLY A 331 -24.00 -4.74 3.55
CA GLY A 331 -25.10 -4.29 2.71
C GLY A 331 -26.16 -5.38 2.55
N ASN A 332 -26.93 -5.30 1.47
CA ASN A 332 -28.08 -6.17 1.29
C ASN A 332 -27.73 -7.62 0.91
N GLY A 333 -26.47 -7.97 0.66
CA GLY A 333 -26.05 -9.27 0.13
C GLY A 333 -26.01 -10.39 1.17
N GLU A 334 -25.29 -11.48 0.86
CA GLU A 334 -25.04 -12.55 1.83
C GLU A 334 -23.74 -12.26 2.59
N SER A 335 -23.73 -12.41 3.91
CA SER A 335 -22.52 -12.12 4.71
C SER A 335 -22.11 -13.32 5.56
N PHE A 336 -20.82 -13.61 5.60
CA PHE A 336 -20.24 -14.70 6.39
C PHE A 336 -19.18 -14.13 7.33
N VAL A 337 -19.49 -14.12 8.62
CA VAL A 337 -18.64 -13.58 9.69
C VAL A 337 -18.15 -14.70 10.57
N THR A 338 -16.83 -14.82 10.74
CA THR A 338 -16.21 -15.78 11.63
C THR A 338 -15.20 -15.09 12.56
N PHE A 339 -15.39 -15.26 13.86
CA PHE A 339 -14.36 -15.01 14.86
C PHE A 339 -13.92 -16.34 15.46
N LEU A 340 -12.63 -16.62 15.40
CA LEU A 340 -12.02 -17.86 15.89
C LEU A 340 -10.85 -17.54 16.80
N ARG A 341 -10.95 -17.87 18.10
CA ARG A 341 -9.91 -17.57 19.09
C ARG A 341 -9.53 -16.08 19.12
N ALA A 342 -10.51 -15.20 18.92
CA ALA A 342 -10.32 -13.76 18.95
C ALA A 342 -10.58 -13.19 20.36
N ASP A 343 -9.91 -12.09 20.70
CA ASP A 343 -10.15 -11.32 21.92
C ASP A 343 -10.64 -9.92 21.53
N LEU A 344 -11.89 -9.61 21.89
CA LEU A 344 -12.61 -8.38 21.55
C LEU A 344 -12.83 -7.56 22.83
N GLY A 345 -12.12 -6.45 22.96
CA GLY A 345 -11.92 -5.77 24.24
C GLY A 345 -13.02 -4.82 24.70
N ASP A 346 -13.88 -4.33 23.81
CA ASP A 346 -15.04 -3.49 24.17
C ASP A 346 -16.32 -4.00 23.48
N ASP A 347 -17.04 -3.18 22.71
CA ASP A 347 -18.33 -3.58 22.14
C ASP A 347 -18.19 -4.28 20.78
N LEU A 348 -19.09 -5.23 20.50
CA LEU A 348 -19.25 -5.85 19.18
C LEU A 348 -20.60 -5.48 18.59
N SER A 349 -20.60 -4.78 17.46
CA SER A 349 -21.79 -4.45 16.68
C SER A 349 -21.73 -5.11 15.30
N ILE A 350 -22.73 -5.93 14.97
CA ILE A 350 -22.88 -6.54 13.64
C ILE A 350 -24.27 -6.22 13.11
N THR A 351 -24.33 -5.61 11.93
CA THR A 351 -25.56 -5.37 11.17
C THR A 351 -25.50 -6.10 9.83
N GLY A 352 -26.38 -7.09 9.66
CA GLY A 352 -26.57 -7.84 8.42
C GLY A 352 -27.45 -7.13 7.39
N GLY A 353 -27.84 -7.87 6.36
CA GLY A 353 -28.52 -7.41 5.16
C GLY A 353 -29.98 -7.85 5.04
N ILE A 354 -30.42 -8.14 3.82
CA ILE A 354 -31.78 -8.68 3.57
C ILE A 354 -31.75 -10.11 2.99
N HIS A 355 -30.56 -10.66 2.78
CA HIS A 355 -30.35 -12.04 2.37
C HIS A 355 -29.78 -12.83 3.53
N ARG A 356 -29.14 -13.97 3.26
CA ARG A 356 -28.64 -14.84 4.31
C ARG A 356 -27.36 -14.27 4.93
N ASP A 357 -27.37 -14.12 6.25
CA ASP A 357 -26.19 -13.79 7.03
C ASP A 357 -25.84 -14.91 8.02
N ASP A 358 -24.58 -15.34 8.01
CA ASP A 358 -24.03 -16.36 8.90
C ASP A 358 -22.96 -15.74 9.81
N VAL A 359 -23.20 -15.68 11.12
CA VAL A 359 -22.24 -15.23 12.13
C VAL A 359 -21.81 -16.40 13.00
N THR A 360 -20.50 -16.62 13.12
CA THR A 360 -19.89 -17.66 13.95
C THR A 360 -18.88 -17.05 14.92
N LEU A 361 -19.04 -17.36 16.21
CA LEU A 361 -18.10 -17.01 17.27
C LEU A 361 -17.64 -18.32 17.93
N GLU A 362 -16.36 -18.68 17.79
CA GLU A 362 -15.76 -19.89 18.36
C GLU A 362 -14.51 -19.55 19.17
N ALA A 363 -14.48 -19.96 20.44
CA ALA A 363 -13.41 -19.64 21.37
C ALA A 363 -13.10 -18.13 21.46
N THR A 364 -14.09 -17.28 21.19
CA THR A 364 -13.96 -15.81 21.18
C THR A 364 -14.29 -15.23 22.55
N ILE A 365 -13.49 -14.30 23.04
CA ILE A 365 -13.77 -13.51 24.25
C ILE A 365 -14.27 -12.14 23.80
N LEU A 366 -15.40 -11.70 24.36
CA LEU A 366 -15.92 -10.35 24.24
C LEU A 366 -16.10 -9.77 25.65
N GLU A 367 -15.36 -8.70 25.97
CA GLU A 367 -15.40 -8.05 27.28
C GLU A 367 -16.62 -7.11 27.44
N GLY A 368 -16.99 -6.36 26.39
CA GLY A 368 -18.11 -5.43 26.38
C GLY A 368 -19.44 -6.03 25.91
N ASP A 369 -20.32 -5.18 25.41
CA ASP A 369 -21.67 -5.53 24.97
C ASP A 369 -21.65 -6.10 23.54
N ALA A 370 -22.57 -7.02 23.24
CA ALA A 370 -22.79 -7.53 21.89
C ALA A 370 -24.13 -7.02 21.35
N SER A 371 -24.13 -6.44 20.15
CA SER A 371 -25.33 -6.02 19.41
C SER A 371 -25.29 -6.63 18.02
N ILE A 372 -25.96 -7.78 17.83
CA ILE A 372 -26.03 -8.49 16.54
C ILE A 372 -27.45 -8.40 15.99
N SER A 373 -27.59 -7.82 14.79
CA SER A 373 -28.86 -7.65 14.08
C SER A 373 -28.74 -8.12 12.63
N LEU A 374 -29.27 -9.29 12.30
CA LEU A 374 -29.19 -9.90 10.96
C LEU A 374 -30.36 -9.48 10.03
N LEU A 375 -31.26 -8.64 10.52
CA LEU A 375 -32.31 -7.94 9.77
C LEU A 375 -33.34 -8.84 9.05
N GLN A 376 -33.18 -9.15 7.77
CA GLN A 376 -34.13 -10.02 7.04
C GLN A 376 -33.33 -11.11 6.35
N GLY A 377 -33.85 -12.33 6.29
CA GLY A 377 -33.07 -13.36 5.63
C GLY A 377 -33.40 -14.78 6.04
N VAL A 378 -32.46 -15.67 5.75
CA VAL A 378 -32.39 -17.00 6.37
C VAL A 378 -31.07 -17.01 7.11
N ASP A 379 -31.11 -16.55 8.35
CA ASP A 379 -29.89 -16.16 9.05
C ASP A 379 -29.42 -17.25 10.01
N ARG A 380 -28.12 -17.28 10.26
CA ARG A 380 -27.50 -18.19 11.21
C ARG A 380 -26.63 -17.45 12.21
N LEU A 381 -26.89 -17.67 13.49
CA LEU A 381 -25.99 -17.29 14.57
C LEU A 381 -25.46 -18.52 15.30
N SER A 382 -24.14 -18.69 15.33
CA SER A 382 -23.46 -19.81 15.98
C SER A 382 -22.53 -19.31 17.08
N LEU A 383 -22.88 -19.58 18.33
CA LEU A 383 -21.97 -19.39 19.47
C LEU A 383 -21.44 -20.76 19.90
N LEU A 384 -20.18 -21.02 19.58
CA LEU A 384 -19.55 -22.33 19.72
C LEU A 384 -18.69 -22.41 20.99
N ALA A 385 -18.06 -23.58 21.18
CA ALA A 385 -17.30 -23.89 22.39
C ALA A 385 -16.20 -22.85 22.66
N GLY A 386 -16.03 -22.50 23.94
CA GLY A 386 -15.03 -21.53 24.40
C GLY A 386 -15.43 -20.06 24.26
N THR A 387 -16.53 -19.73 23.57
CA THR A 387 -16.98 -18.35 23.42
C THR A 387 -17.49 -17.77 24.75
N GLN A 388 -17.08 -16.55 25.08
CA GLN A 388 -17.42 -15.82 26.31
C GLN A 388 -17.96 -14.43 25.96
N LEU A 389 -19.22 -14.16 26.31
CA LEU A 389 -19.83 -12.84 26.16
C LEU A 389 -20.06 -12.27 27.57
N LYS A 390 -19.22 -11.33 27.99
CA LYS A 390 -19.20 -10.84 29.38
C LYS A 390 -20.15 -9.67 29.63
N GLY A 391 -20.36 -8.81 28.63
CA GLY A 391 -21.35 -7.73 28.69
C GLY A 391 -22.77 -8.17 28.36
N ILE A 392 -23.64 -7.20 28.08
CA ILE A 392 -25.02 -7.41 27.69
C ILE A 392 -25.08 -7.77 26.21
N SER A 393 -25.71 -8.91 25.90
CA SER A 393 -25.85 -9.37 24.52
C SER A 393 -27.29 -9.22 24.01
N THR A 394 -27.46 -8.39 22.99
CA THR A 394 -28.70 -8.23 22.22
C THR A 394 -28.51 -8.90 20.86
N LEU A 395 -29.25 -10.00 20.63
CA LEU A 395 -29.10 -10.82 19.43
C LEU A 395 -30.46 -10.93 18.73
N SER A 396 -30.51 -10.56 17.46
CA SER A 396 -31.72 -10.58 16.64
C SER A 396 -31.43 -11.15 15.26
N GLY A 397 -32.11 -12.24 14.89
CA GLY A 397 -32.15 -12.74 13.51
C GLY A 397 -32.96 -11.78 12.62
N GLY A 398 -34.08 -11.30 13.17
CA GLY A 398 -34.91 -10.27 12.55
C GLY A 398 -36.16 -10.88 11.92
N ALA A 399 -36.43 -10.61 10.65
CA ALA A 399 -37.61 -11.12 9.95
C ALA A 399 -37.22 -12.18 8.91
N GLY A 400 -37.62 -13.41 9.17
CA GLY A 400 -37.34 -14.54 8.28
C GLY A 400 -37.17 -15.82 9.07
N PRO A 401 -36.91 -16.95 8.40
CA PRO A 401 -36.56 -18.19 9.08
C PRO A 401 -35.13 -18.16 9.61
N ASP A 402 -34.97 -17.99 10.92
CA ASP A 402 -33.64 -17.85 11.54
C ASP A 402 -33.24 -19.09 12.35
N ILE A 403 -31.96 -19.47 12.28
CA ILE A 403 -31.38 -20.62 12.97
C ILE A 403 -30.31 -20.14 13.95
N ASP A 404 -30.45 -20.51 15.22
CA ASP A 404 -29.42 -20.29 16.22
C ASP A 404 -28.88 -21.60 16.81
N THR A 405 -27.55 -21.70 16.84
CA THR A 405 -26.82 -22.86 17.37
C THR A 405 -25.96 -22.41 18.54
N PHE A 406 -26.29 -22.93 19.72
CA PHE A 406 -25.49 -22.73 20.94
C PHE A 406 -24.86 -24.06 21.33
N VAL A 407 -23.55 -24.18 21.12
CA VAL A 407 -22.78 -25.34 21.57
C VAL A 407 -22.05 -24.94 22.84
N ARG A 408 -22.52 -25.46 23.97
CA ARG A 408 -21.88 -25.21 25.26
C ARG A 408 -20.95 -26.37 25.60
N GLU A 409 -19.67 -26.07 25.75
CA GLU A 409 -18.77 -26.96 26.51
C GLU A 409 -18.76 -26.46 27.96
N LEU A 410 -19.36 -27.25 28.85
CA LEU A 410 -19.41 -26.94 30.28
C LEU A 410 -18.02 -27.13 30.89
N ALA A 411 -17.17 -26.12 30.82
CA ALA A 411 -16.05 -26.03 31.75
C ALA A 411 -16.64 -25.86 33.17
N PRO A 412 -16.27 -26.72 34.15
CA PRO A 412 -16.66 -26.51 35.54
C PRO A 412 -16.19 -25.12 35.96
N ASP A 413 -17.09 -24.33 36.56
CA ASP A 413 -16.85 -23.00 37.13
C ASP A 413 -16.95 -21.79 36.16
N MET A 414 -17.27 -22.00 34.88
CA MET A 414 -17.58 -20.92 33.93
C MET A 414 -19.11 -20.78 33.78
N VAL A 415 -19.71 -19.88 34.55
CA VAL A 415 -21.01 -19.30 34.20
C VAL A 415 -20.69 -17.97 33.55
N ASP A 416 -21.01 -17.79 32.27
CA ASP A 416 -21.48 -16.48 31.79
C ASP A 416 -22.02 -16.59 30.37
N ILE A 417 -23.32 -16.88 30.31
CA ILE A 417 -24.17 -16.32 29.27
C ILE A 417 -24.97 -15.26 30.01
N ALA A 418 -24.41 -14.06 30.10
CA ALA A 418 -25.08 -12.93 30.72
C ALA A 418 -26.28 -12.56 29.85
N LEU A 419 -27.49 -12.81 30.37
CA LEU A 419 -28.76 -12.25 29.88
C LEU A 419 -28.88 -12.15 28.34
N LEU A 420 -29.03 -13.29 27.65
CA LEU A 420 -29.39 -13.26 26.23
C LEU A 420 -30.83 -12.75 26.09
N ASN A 421 -30.99 -11.59 25.45
CA ASN A 421 -32.27 -11.18 24.93
C ASN A 421 -32.37 -11.66 23.47
N LEU A 422 -32.91 -12.86 23.28
CA LEU A 422 -33.18 -13.42 21.96
C LEU A 422 -34.52 -12.88 21.46
N THR A 423 -34.49 -12.12 20.37
CA THR A 423 -35.70 -11.74 19.65
C THR A 423 -35.73 -12.41 18.29
N GLN A 424 -36.83 -13.12 18.01
CA GLN A 424 -37.24 -13.58 16.67
C GLN A 424 -36.56 -14.84 16.08
N PHE A 425 -35.75 -15.59 16.83
CA PHE A 425 -35.25 -16.89 16.35
C PHE A 425 -36.31 -18.01 16.41
N GLU A 426 -36.40 -18.83 15.35
CA GLU A 426 -37.42 -19.88 15.21
C GLU A 426 -36.93 -21.25 15.73
N THR A 427 -35.64 -21.56 15.57
CA THR A 427 -35.08 -22.88 15.88
C THR A 427 -33.81 -22.80 16.72
N HIS A 428 -33.96 -23.03 18.02
CA HIS A 428 -32.85 -23.12 18.95
C HIS A 428 -32.28 -24.55 19.02
N LEU A 429 -31.03 -24.74 18.63
CA LEU A 429 -30.30 -25.99 18.85
C LEU A 429 -29.29 -25.83 20.00
N PHE A 430 -29.64 -26.40 21.16
CA PHE A 430 -28.73 -26.51 22.30
C PHE A 430 -28.01 -27.86 22.26
N VAL A 431 -26.72 -27.83 21.98
CA VAL A 431 -25.87 -29.03 22.05
C VAL A 431 -25.08 -28.96 23.36
N ASN A 432 -25.48 -29.80 24.32
CA ASN A 432 -24.69 -30.05 25.52
C ASN A 432 -23.77 -31.24 25.25
N ASN A 433 -22.46 -30.99 25.18
CA ASN A 433 -21.46 -32.05 25.14
C ASN A 433 -20.94 -32.38 26.54
#